data_AF-A0A392PA99-F1
#
_entry.id   AF-A0A392PA99-F1
#
_cell.length_a   1.000
_cell.length_b   1.000
_cell.length_c   1.000
_cell.angle_alpha   90.00
_cell.angle_beta   90.00
_cell.angle_gamma   90.00
#
_symmetry.space_group_name_H-M   'P 1'
#
loop_
_entity.id
_entity.type
_entity.pdbx_description
1 polymer ?
#
loop_
_entity_poly.entity_id
_entity_poly.type
_entity_poly.pdbx_seq_one_letter_code
_entity_poly.pdbx_strand_id
1 'polypeptide(L)'
;LDGFHLRVVRDLTEKTKTLPPPILAPVSINTTAEAPKPNGSVSIPTSLAISKPEPFSVSIQAFLDKAADEGLVIIQSPRVGFFRRSRTIKGKRARPSCQEMQIVKEGQVVCYIEQLGGQLPIESDVSGEVIKILREDGG
;
A
#
# COMPACT_ATOMS: atom_id res chain seq x y z
N LEU A 1 4.47 5.91 23.94
CA LEU A 1 4.84 6.21 22.53
C LEU A 1 3.81 7.18 22.03
N ASP A 2 4.23 8.43 21.88
CA ASP A 2 3.40 9.56 21.49
C ASP A 2 3.05 9.43 19.99
N GLY A 3 1.81 9.75 19.63
CA GLY A 3 1.09 9.18 18.47
C GLY A 3 1.35 9.86 17.11
N PHE A 4 0.41 9.65 16.18
CA PHE A 4 0.22 10.51 15.01
C PHE A 4 -1.20 11.09 15.01
N HIS A 5 -1.29 12.42 14.94
CA HIS A 5 -2.54 13.17 14.86
C HIS A 5 -2.60 13.94 13.54
N LEU A 6 -3.53 13.58 12.66
CA LEU A 6 -3.82 14.32 11.43
C LEU A 6 -4.92 15.35 11.70
N ARG A 7 -4.64 16.64 11.46
CA ARG A 7 -5.64 17.71 11.49
C ARG A 7 -5.73 18.35 10.10
N VAL A 8 -6.93 18.33 9.52
CA VAL A 8 -7.23 18.95 8.22
C VAL A 8 -8.18 20.10 8.46
N VAL A 9 -7.82 21.30 7.99
CA VAL A 9 -8.70 22.48 7.97
C VAL A 9 -9.03 22.79 6.51
N ARG A 10 -10.30 23.01 6.20
CA ARG A 10 -10.73 23.56 4.91
C ARG A 10 -10.95 25.07 5.10
N ASP A 11 -10.27 25.89 4.31
CA ASP A 11 -10.56 27.32 4.23
C ASP A 11 -11.88 27.52 3.48
N LEU A 12 -12.89 28.04 4.18
CA LEU A 12 -14.19 28.42 3.61
C LEU A 12 -14.25 29.92 3.28
N THR A 13 -13.17 30.49 2.72
CA THR A 13 -13.24 31.81 2.10
C THR A 13 -13.57 31.69 0.61
N GLU A 14 -14.73 31.10 0.31
CA GLU A 14 -15.45 31.41 -0.92
C GLU A 14 -16.66 32.27 -0.59
N LYS A 15 -16.57 33.52 -1.06
CA LYS A 15 -17.59 34.56 -1.00
C LYS A 15 -18.81 34.10 -1.82
N THR A 16 -19.82 33.54 -1.17
CA THR A 16 -21.12 33.26 -1.80
C THR A 16 -22.24 34.10 -1.19
N LYS A 17 -22.97 34.72 -2.12
CA LYS A 17 -24.08 35.66 -2.04
C LYS A 17 -25.22 35.17 -1.12
N THR A 18 -25.81 36.13 -0.38
CA THR A 18 -26.97 36.02 0.51
C THR A 18 -28.14 35.20 -0.05
N LEU A 19 -28.61 34.22 0.72
CA LEU A 19 -29.93 33.58 0.62
C LEU A 19 -30.53 33.44 2.04
N PRO A 20 -31.86 33.57 2.20
CA PRO A 20 -32.52 33.70 3.51
C PRO A 20 -32.57 32.38 4.28
N PRO A 21 -32.72 32.43 5.62
CA PRO A 21 -32.67 31.24 6.47
C PRO A 21 -33.89 30.33 6.27
N PRO A 22 -33.71 28.99 6.22
CA PRO A 22 -34.83 28.06 6.36
C PRO A 22 -35.32 28.05 7.81
N ILE A 23 -36.60 28.38 7.98
CA ILE A 23 -37.33 28.36 9.24
C ILE A 23 -37.39 26.92 9.77
N LEU A 24 -36.92 26.69 11.00
CA LEU A 24 -37.11 25.46 11.75
C LEU A 24 -38.51 25.48 12.39
N ALA A 25 -39.38 24.54 12.03
CA ALA A 25 -40.60 24.26 12.78
C ALA A 25 -40.40 22.99 13.64
N PRO A 26 -40.71 23.02 14.95
CA PRO A 26 -40.59 21.88 15.83
C PRO A 26 -41.86 21.01 15.76
N VAL A 27 -41.70 19.68 15.81
CA VAL A 27 -42.82 18.77 16.13
C VAL A 27 -42.43 17.91 17.32
N SER A 28 -43.36 17.83 18.25
CA SER A 28 -43.21 17.50 19.66
C SER A 28 -43.76 16.09 19.97
N ILE A 29 -43.02 15.35 20.82
CA ILE A 29 -43.38 14.33 21.86
C ILE A 29 -44.34 13.16 21.52
N ASN A 30 -44.06 11.90 21.87
CA ASN A 30 -44.21 11.30 23.22
C ASN A 30 -43.45 9.95 23.32
N THR A 31 -42.58 9.75 24.32
CA THR A 31 -42.76 8.99 25.58
C THR A 31 -42.73 7.45 25.47
N THR A 32 -41.70 6.81 26.04
CA THR A 32 -41.81 5.84 27.16
C THR A 32 -40.42 5.37 27.64
N ALA A 33 -40.34 5.18 28.96
CA ALA A 33 -39.22 4.83 29.83
C ALA A 33 -38.42 3.57 29.48
N GLU A 34 -37.13 3.54 29.84
CA GLU A 34 -36.60 2.79 31.01
C GLU A 34 -35.05 2.68 30.93
N ALA A 35 -34.37 2.97 32.04
CA ALA A 35 -32.99 2.60 32.35
C ALA A 35 -33.05 1.79 33.67
N PRO A 36 -32.15 0.83 34.02
CA PRO A 36 -30.68 1.01 33.94
C PRO A 36 -29.80 -0.26 33.77
N LYS A 37 -28.54 -0.08 33.33
CA LYS A 37 -27.26 -0.55 33.94
C LYS A 37 -26.18 -0.87 32.88
N PRO A 38 -24.93 -0.40 33.08
CA PRO A 38 -23.80 -0.75 32.22
C PRO A 38 -23.15 -2.02 32.77
N ASN A 39 -22.86 -3.01 31.91
CA ASN A 39 -21.89 -4.07 32.20
C ASN A 39 -21.55 -4.78 30.88
N GLY A 40 -20.26 -4.81 30.54
CA GLY A 40 -19.77 -5.55 29.39
C GLY A 40 -18.53 -4.91 28.78
N SER A 41 -17.41 -5.02 29.49
CA SER A 41 -16.09 -4.81 28.89
C SER A 41 -15.88 -5.87 27.81
N VAL A 42 -16.05 -5.49 26.54
CA VAL A 42 -15.60 -6.32 25.42
C VAL A 42 -14.15 -5.97 25.14
N SER A 43 -13.26 -6.81 25.65
CA SER A 43 -11.83 -6.75 25.34
C SER A 43 -11.59 -7.21 23.91
N ILE A 44 -11.05 -6.33 23.08
CA ILE A 44 -10.42 -6.66 21.78
C ILE A 44 -9.21 -5.72 21.65
N PRO A 45 -8.05 -6.09 21.04
CA PRO A 45 -7.57 -7.41 20.62
C PRO A 45 -6.28 -7.83 21.36
N THR A 46 -6.08 -9.15 21.53
CA THR A 46 -4.75 -9.68 21.84
C THR A 46 -3.88 -9.60 20.59
N SER A 47 -2.97 -8.63 20.60
CA SER A 47 -1.62 -8.66 20.02
C SER A 47 -1.47 -9.33 18.65
N LEU A 48 -1.37 -8.51 17.59
CA LEU A 48 -0.65 -8.89 16.38
C LEU A 48 0.82 -9.06 16.77
N ALA A 49 1.26 -10.29 16.97
CA ALA A 49 2.66 -10.62 17.11
C ALA A 49 3.40 -10.15 15.85
N ILE A 50 4.16 -9.07 15.97
CA ILE A 50 5.19 -8.71 14.99
C ILE A 50 6.24 -9.81 15.08
N SER A 51 6.14 -10.79 14.20
CA SER A 51 7.22 -11.73 13.96
C SER A 51 8.44 -10.94 13.54
N LYS A 52 9.53 -11.12 14.31
CA LYS A 52 10.89 -10.68 13.99
C LYS A 52 11.15 -10.86 12.48
N PRO A 53 11.61 -9.84 11.74
CA PRO A 53 12.00 -10.04 10.36
C PRO A 53 13.04 -11.17 10.34
N GLU A 54 12.73 -12.24 9.61
CA GLU A 54 13.68 -13.29 9.31
C GLU A 54 14.97 -12.65 8.76
N PRO A 55 16.14 -13.25 8.99
CA PRO A 55 17.41 -12.73 8.51
C PRO A 55 17.56 -12.97 7.00
N PHE A 56 16.68 -12.38 6.20
CA PHE A 56 16.81 -12.26 4.75
C PHE A 56 17.88 -11.24 4.34
N SER A 57 18.51 -10.54 5.30
CA SER A 57 19.30 -9.34 5.02
C SER A 57 20.75 -9.60 4.62
N VAL A 58 21.41 -10.65 5.13
CA VAL A 58 22.86 -10.82 4.90
C VAL A 58 23.17 -11.15 3.43
N SER A 59 22.38 -12.01 2.79
CA SER A 59 22.62 -12.45 1.41
C SER A 59 22.24 -11.39 0.37
N ILE A 60 21.16 -10.64 0.61
CA ILE A 60 20.70 -9.59 -0.30
C ILE A 60 21.65 -8.39 -0.22
N GLN A 61 22.12 -8.03 0.98
CA GLN A 61 23.03 -6.90 1.13
C GLN A 61 24.35 -7.12 0.37
N ALA A 62 24.96 -8.29 0.50
CA ALA A 62 26.15 -8.65 -0.26
C ALA A 62 25.92 -8.61 -1.79
N PHE A 63 24.70 -8.95 -2.26
CA PHE A 63 24.36 -8.85 -3.67
C PHE A 63 24.21 -7.38 -4.12
N LEU A 64 23.62 -6.52 -3.29
CA LEU A 64 23.49 -5.09 -3.58
C LEU A 64 24.87 -4.41 -3.63
N ASP A 65 25.78 -4.78 -2.74
CA ASP A 65 27.15 -4.25 -2.72
C ASP A 65 27.89 -4.67 -4.00
N LYS A 66 27.85 -5.96 -4.36
CA LYS A 66 28.41 -6.46 -5.62
C LYS A 66 27.79 -5.78 -6.85
N ALA A 67 26.49 -5.54 -6.84
CA ALA A 67 25.80 -4.86 -7.92
C ALA A 67 26.31 -3.42 -8.09
N ALA A 68 26.59 -2.72 -7.00
CA ALA A 68 27.20 -1.39 -7.04
C ALA A 68 28.62 -1.42 -7.64
N ASP A 69 29.43 -2.40 -7.25
CA ASP A 69 30.79 -2.59 -7.78
C ASP A 69 30.81 -2.90 -9.29
N GLU A 70 29.82 -3.65 -9.77
CA GLU A 70 29.65 -4.02 -11.19
C GLU A 70 28.90 -2.96 -12.01
N GLY A 71 28.45 -1.87 -11.39
CA GLY A 71 27.69 -0.81 -12.05
C GLY A 71 26.27 -1.24 -12.49
N LEU A 72 25.69 -2.23 -11.83
CA LEU A 72 24.32 -2.69 -12.07
C LEU A 72 23.31 -1.72 -11.46
N VAL A 73 22.22 -1.49 -12.18
CA VAL A 73 21.09 -0.68 -11.69
C VAL A 73 20.09 -1.57 -10.96
N ILE A 74 19.81 -1.25 -9.70
CA ILE A 74 18.80 -1.96 -8.89
C ILE A 74 17.47 -1.22 -8.96
N ILE A 75 16.45 -1.88 -9.52
CA ILE A 75 15.08 -1.37 -9.52
C ILE A 75 14.45 -1.68 -8.16
N GLN A 76 14.17 -0.64 -7.38
CA GLN A 76 13.56 -0.76 -6.06
C GLN A 76 12.04 -0.69 -6.14
N SER A 77 11.36 -1.41 -5.24
CA SER A 77 9.89 -1.28 -5.13
C SER A 77 9.54 0.05 -4.45
N PRO A 78 8.67 0.88 -5.05
CA PRO A 78 8.22 2.13 -4.45
C PRO A 78 7.22 1.92 -3.30
N ARG A 79 6.65 0.72 -3.16
CA ARG A 79 5.64 0.38 -2.13
C ARG A 79 5.87 -1.01 -1.54
N VAL A 80 5.38 -1.21 -0.32
CA VAL A 80 5.39 -2.52 0.34
C VAL A 80 4.25 -3.38 -0.20
N GLY A 81 4.56 -4.62 -0.57
CA GLY A 81 3.59 -5.61 -1.04
C GLY A 81 4.28 -6.89 -1.45
N PHE A 82 3.53 -7.78 -2.10
CA PHE A 82 4.05 -9.04 -2.62
C PHE A 82 4.61 -8.85 -4.02
N PHE A 83 5.85 -9.30 -4.24
CA PHE A 83 6.47 -9.27 -5.56
C PHE A 83 5.80 -10.26 -6.50
N ARG A 84 5.41 -9.82 -7.70
CA ARG A 84 4.80 -10.67 -8.73
C ARG A 84 5.57 -10.52 -10.04
N ARG A 85 5.96 -11.65 -10.64
CA ARG A 85 6.65 -11.69 -11.94
C ARG A 85 5.72 -11.37 -13.10
N SER A 86 4.42 -11.56 -12.92
CA SER A 86 3.39 -11.41 -13.95
C SER A 86 2.15 -10.72 -13.42
N ARG A 87 1.38 -10.12 -14.35
CA ARG A 87 0.08 -9.55 -14.05
C ARG A 87 -0.95 -10.66 -13.80
N THR A 88 -1.78 -10.51 -12.78
CA THR A 88 -3.00 -11.32 -12.63
C THR A 88 -4.14 -10.69 -13.41
N ILE A 89 -4.70 -11.44 -14.35
CA ILE A 89 -5.85 -11.06 -15.18
C ILE A 89 -6.96 -12.08 -14.92
N LYS A 90 -8.10 -11.62 -14.39
CA LYS A 90 -9.26 -12.49 -14.06
C LYS A 90 -8.86 -13.72 -13.20
N GLY A 91 -8.02 -13.50 -12.18
CA GLY A 91 -7.57 -14.55 -11.25
C GLY A 91 -6.49 -15.50 -11.80
N LYS A 92 -6.04 -15.33 -13.04
CA LYS A 92 -4.97 -16.14 -13.64
C LYS A 92 -3.70 -15.33 -13.82
N ARG A 93 -2.53 -15.95 -13.60
CA ARG A 93 -1.22 -15.35 -13.87
C ARG A 93 -0.98 -15.29 -15.38
N ALA A 94 -0.68 -14.09 -15.88
CA ALA A 94 -0.23 -13.90 -17.26
C ALA A 94 1.21 -14.40 -17.45
N ARG A 95 1.77 -14.16 -18.63
CA ARG A 95 3.20 -14.41 -18.84
C ARG A 95 4.04 -13.49 -17.95
N PRO A 96 5.24 -13.92 -17.51
CA PRO A 96 6.19 -13.04 -16.85
C PRO A 96 6.46 -11.78 -17.67
N SER A 97 6.57 -10.64 -17.02
CA SER A 97 6.81 -9.36 -17.71
C SER A 97 8.23 -9.29 -18.28
N CYS A 98 9.19 -9.90 -17.59
CA CYS A 98 10.52 -10.15 -18.11
C CYS A 98 11.14 -11.45 -17.58
N GLN A 99 12.22 -11.87 -18.22
CA GLN A 99 13.09 -12.98 -17.82
C GLN A 99 14.53 -12.50 -17.66
N GLU A 100 15.34 -13.27 -16.94
CA GLU A 100 16.78 -13.03 -16.90
C GLU A 100 17.37 -13.16 -18.31
N MET A 101 18.42 -12.40 -18.58
CA MET A 101 19.06 -12.23 -19.89
C MET A 101 18.18 -11.57 -20.97
N GLN A 102 17.01 -11.03 -20.60
CA GLN A 102 16.16 -10.29 -21.52
C GLN A 102 16.55 -8.81 -21.57
N ILE A 103 16.56 -8.22 -22.77
CA ILE A 103 16.68 -6.77 -22.95
C ILE A 103 15.33 -6.09 -22.69
N VAL A 104 15.31 -5.11 -21.79
CA VAL A 104 14.17 -4.27 -21.45
C VAL A 104 14.44 -2.80 -21.83
N LYS A 105 13.37 -2.06 -22.10
CA LYS A 105 13.43 -0.62 -22.37
C LYS A 105 12.98 0.19 -21.16
N GLU A 106 13.41 1.44 -21.10
CA GLU A 106 12.84 2.42 -20.17
C GLU A 106 11.31 2.51 -20.34
N GLY A 107 10.58 2.54 -19.23
CA GLY A 107 9.12 2.51 -19.18
C GLY A 107 8.50 1.12 -19.41
N GLN A 108 9.30 0.08 -19.70
CA GLN A 108 8.77 -1.28 -19.84
C GLN A 108 8.46 -1.86 -18.45
N VAL A 109 7.26 -2.44 -18.30
CA VAL A 109 6.89 -3.15 -17.06
C VAL A 109 7.72 -4.42 -16.88
N VAL A 110 8.46 -4.52 -15.77
CA VAL A 110 9.34 -5.65 -15.43
C VAL A 110 8.74 -6.56 -14.36
N CYS A 111 7.93 -6.02 -13.44
CA CYS A 111 7.23 -6.80 -12.42
C CYS A 111 6.00 -6.04 -11.90
N TYR A 112 5.29 -6.64 -10.94
CA TYR A 112 4.15 -6.03 -10.27
C TYR A 112 4.30 -6.17 -8.76
N ILE A 113 3.75 -5.22 -8.01
CA ILE A 113 3.62 -5.29 -6.56
C ILE A 113 2.14 -5.44 -6.22
N GLU A 114 1.79 -6.54 -5.57
CA GLU A 114 0.43 -6.84 -5.15
C GLU A 114 0.23 -6.41 -3.70
N GLN A 115 -0.74 -5.52 -3.46
CA GLN A 115 -1.06 -5.01 -2.13
C GLN A 115 -2.58 -4.84 -2.01
N LEU A 116 -3.18 -5.46 -0.98
CA LEU A 116 -4.63 -5.38 -0.69
C LEU A 116 -5.52 -5.71 -1.91
N GLY A 117 -5.08 -6.65 -2.75
CA GLY A 117 -5.78 -7.06 -3.98
C GLY A 117 -5.57 -6.15 -5.20
N GLY A 118 -4.92 -4.99 -5.03
CA GLY A 118 -4.44 -4.14 -6.12
C GLY A 118 -3.09 -4.62 -6.65
N GLN A 119 -2.81 -4.34 -7.94
CA GLN A 119 -1.49 -4.60 -8.55
C GLN A 119 -0.93 -3.32 -9.13
N LEU A 120 0.27 -2.94 -8.68
CA LEU A 120 1.03 -1.80 -9.17
C LEU A 120 2.08 -2.29 -10.17
N PRO A 121 2.08 -1.85 -11.45
CA PRO A 121 3.18 -2.15 -12.37
C PRO A 121 4.45 -1.42 -11.94
N ILE A 122 5.59 -2.12 -12.03
CA ILE A 122 6.92 -1.54 -11.86
C ILE A 122 7.58 -1.49 -13.22
N GLU A 123 7.92 -0.29 -13.65
CA GLU A 123 8.58 -0.01 -14.91
C GLU A 123 10.10 0.09 -14.70
N SER A 124 10.86 -0.19 -15.75
CA SER A 124 12.31 0.03 -15.74
C SER A 124 12.61 1.52 -15.96
N ASP A 125 13.44 2.10 -15.10
CA ASP A 125 13.90 3.50 -15.24
C ASP A 125 15.01 3.64 -16.29
N VAL A 126 15.57 2.52 -16.76
CA VAL A 126 16.66 2.48 -17.76
C VAL A 126 16.42 1.39 -18.79
N SER A 127 17.04 1.53 -19.96
CA SER A 127 17.13 0.43 -20.94
C SER A 127 18.36 -0.42 -20.66
N GLY A 128 18.24 -1.75 -20.71
CA GLY A 128 19.34 -2.65 -20.38
C GLY A 128 18.96 -4.13 -20.37
N GLU A 129 19.89 -4.98 -19.95
CA GLU A 129 19.67 -6.42 -19.79
C GLU A 129 19.31 -6.76 -18.34
N VAL A 130 18.33 -7.64 -18.14
CA VAL A 130 17.94 -8.14 -16.82
C VAL A 130 18.94 -9.20 -16.37
N ILE A 131 19.88 -8.83 -15.49
CA ILE A 131 20.92 -9.77 -15.04
C ILE A 131 20.39 -10.79 -14.03
N LYS A 132 19.55 -10.35 -13.07
CA LYS A 132 19.04 -11.21 -12.02
C LYS A 132 17.74 -10.68 -11.42
N ILE A 133 16.84 -11.60 -11.06
CA ILE A 133 15.65 -11.27 -10.26
C ILE A 133 15.91 -11.66 -8.80
N LEU A 134 15.85 -10.68 -7.89
CA LEU A 134 16.26 -10.86 -6.50
C LEU A 134 15.18 -11.43 -5.57
N ARG A 135 13.94 -11.56 -6.05
CA ARG A 135 12.78 -12.04 -5.30
C ARG A 135 12.03 -13.12 -6.06
N GLU A 136 11.52 -14.11 -5.33
CA GLU A 136 10.62 -15.12 -5.86
C GLU A 136 9.18 -14.58 -5.94
N ASP A 137 8.36 -15.15 -6.83
CA ASP A 137 6.95 -14.73 -6.95
C ASP A 137 6.18 -15.01 -5.66
N GLY A 138 5.58 -13.95 -5.09
CA GLY A 138 4.89 -13.97 -3.81
C GLY A 138 5.75 -13.63 -2.59
N GLY A 139 7.06 -13.39 -2.77
CA GLY A 139 7.97 -12.93 -1.73
C GLY A 139 8.06 -11.42 -1.58
#